data_AF-A0A3D6D4B4-F1
#
_entry.id   AF-A0A3D6D4B4-F1
#
_cell.length_a   1.000
_cell.length_b   1.000
_cell.length_c   1.000
_cell.angle_alpha   90.00
_cell.angle_beta   90.00
_cell.angle_gamma   90.00
#
_symmetry.space_group_name_H-M   'P 1'
#
loop_
_entity.id
_entity.type
_entity.pdbx_description
1 polymer ?
#
loop_
_entity_poly.entity_id
_entity_poly.type
_entity_poly.pdbx_seq_one_letter_code
_entity_poly.pdbx_strand_id
1 'polypeptide(L)'
;MVPTLEGDEAMVKNAHIEKLLLCDGVLVFYGHADRTWVDMKIMNLMKAPGYGRKAPFKSKAVYLAPPFNKRKSRYRTHHATVITQEEDQFEPQTLASFMNELGA
;
A
#
# COMPACT_ATOMS: atom_id res chain seq x y z
N MET A 1 6.67 14.43 2.17
CA MET A 1 5.32 15.05 2.19
C MET A 1 4.45 14.24 3.13
N VAL A 2 4.08 14.80 4.29
CA VAL A 2 3.15 14.16 5.23
C VAL A 2 1.76 14.14 4.58
N PRO A 3 0.96 13.05 4.67
CA PRO A 3 -0.39 13.09 4.14
C PRO A 3 -1.16 14.24 4.78
N THR A 4 -1.76 15.10 3.96
CA THR A 4 -2.71 16.12 4.42
C THR A 4 -3.91 15.39 5.01
N LEU A 5 -3.97 15.35 6.34
CA LEU A 5 -5.08 14.81 7.13
C LEU A 5 -5.98 15.93 7.67
N GLU A 6 -5.64 17.18 7.36
CA GLU A 6 -6.41 18.37 7.74
C GLU A 6 -7.37 18.77 6.62
N GLY A 7 -8.65 18.95 6.96
CA GLY A 7 -9.72 19.30 6.04
C GLY A 7 -11.01 18.51 6.32
N ASP A 8 -12.10 18.89 5.67
CA ASP A 8 -13.35 18.11 5.69
C ASP A 8 -13.12 16.72 5.08
N GLU A 9 -13.89 15.72 5.52
CA GLU A 9 -13.77 14.31 5.12
C GLU A 9 -13.81 14.15 3.59
N ALA A 10 -14.63 14.96 2.92
CA ALA A 10 -14.71 15.02 1.47
C ALA A 10 -13.38 15.43 0.82
N MET A 11 -12.66 16.38 1.40
CA MET A 11 -11.36 16.84 0.88
C MET A 11 -10.29 15.76 1.04
N VAL A 12 -10.22 15.11 2.20
CA VAL A 12 -9.27 14.03 2.47
C VAL A 12 -9.49 12.86 1.51
N LYS A 13 -10.76 12.52 1.25
CA LYS A 13 -11.13 11.48 0.28
C LYS A 13 -10.71 11.85 -1.14
N ASN A 14 -10.99 13.06 -1.59
CA ASN A 14 -10.63 13.51 -2.94
C ASN A 14 -9.11 13.52 -3.14
N ALA A 15 -8.35 14.04 -2.16
CA ALA A 15 -6.88 14.02 -2.20
C ALA A 15 -6.32 12.59 -2.21
N HIS A 16 -6.97 11.65 -1.53
CA HIS A 16 -6.58 10.23 -1.60
C HIS A 16 -6.83 9.65 -3.00
N ILE A 17 -8.00 9.91 -3.59
CA ILE A 17 -8.35 9.45 -4.94
C ILE A 17 -7.36 10.02 -5.96
N GLU A 18 -7.09 11.33 -5.92
CA GLU A 18 -6.15 11.98 -6.83
C GLU A 18 -4.77 11.30 -6.80
N LYS A 19 -4.23 11.00 -5.61
CA LYS A 19 -2.97 10.26 -5.45
C LYS A 19 -3.04 8.88 -6.08
N LEU A 20 -4.17 8.17 -5.96
CA LEU A 20 -4.39 6.86 -6.58
C LEU A 20 -4.48 6.94 -8.11
N LEU A 21 -4.86 8.09 -8.68
CA LEU A 21 -4.89 8.29 -10.12
C LEU A 21 -3.50 8.61 -10.70
N LEU A 22 -2.68 9.33 -9.93
CA LEU A 22 -1.40 9.87 -10.41
C LEU A 22 -0.19 8.97 -10.14
N CYS A 23 -0.20 8.12 -9.11
CA CYS A 23 0.97 7.32 -8.77
C CYS A 23 1.20 6.14 -9.72
N ASP A 24 2.45 5.71 -9.87
CA ASP A 24 2.79 4.51 -10.66
C ASP A 24 2.69 3.21 -9.85
N GLY A 25 3.00 3.27 -8.55
CA GLY A 25 2.92 2.13 -7.67
C GLY A 25 2.49 2.52 -6.26
N VAL A 26 2.13 1.49 -5.48
CA VAL A 26 1.65 1.66 -4.10
C VAL A 26 2.28 0.60 -3.19
N LEU A 27 2.85 1.08 -2.09
CA LEU A 27 3.29 0.24 -0.98
C LEU A 27 2.37 0.49 0.23
N VAL A 28 1.63 -0.53 0.66
CA VAL A 28 0.81 -0.48 1.87
C VAL A 28 1.65 -0.95 3.04
N PHE A 29 2.01 -0.03 3.94
CA PHE A 29 2.79 -0.35 5.13
C PHE A 29 1.89 -0.93 6.24
N TYR A 30 1.97 -2.23 6.45
CA TYR A 30 1.30 -2.94 7.54
C TYR A 30 2.25 -3.01 8.74
N GLY A 31 2.24 -1.97 9.58
CA GLY A 31 2.91 -1.93 10.89
C GLY A 31 1.91 -2.18 12.02
N HIS A 32 1.61 -1.15 12.81
CA HIS A 32 0.59 -1.18 13.87
C HIS A 32 -0.87 -1.14 13.37
N ALA A 33 -1.09 -0.97 12.06
CA ALA A 33 -2.42 -0.99 11.47
C ALA A 33 -3.12 -2.34 11.72
N ASP A 34 -4.45 -2.37 11.67
CA ASP A 34 -5.17 -3.63 11.65
C ASP A 34 -5.33 -4.19 10.22
N ARG A 35 -5.75 -5.45 10.12
CA ARG A 35 -5.97 -6.10 8.82
C ARG A 35 -7.08 -5.42 8.02
N THR A 36 -8.13 -4.95 8.68
CA THR A 36 -9.29 -4.33 8.04
C THR A 36 -8.87 -3.06 7.28
N TRP A 37 -7.99 -2.26 7.87
CA TRP A 37 -7.42 -1.07 7.25
C TRP A 37 -6.58 -1.42 6.03
N VAL A 38 -5.74 -2.46 6.12
CA VAL A 38 -4.92 -2.92 4.97
C VAL A 38 -5.81 -3.41 3.84
N ASP A 39 -6.82 -4.23 4.15
CA ASP A 39 -7.78 -4.76 3.18
C ASP A 39 -8.60 -3.62 2.56
N MET A 40 -8.95 -2.58 3.33
CA MET A 40 -9.56 -1.34 2.81
C MET A 40 -8.63 -0.62 1.83
N LYS A 41 -7.33 -0.50 2.12
CA LYS A 41 -6.37 0.12 1.20
C LYS A 41 -6.21 -0.68 -0.09
N ILE A 42 -6.16 -2.00 -0.01
CA ILE A 42 -6.17 -2.88 -1.19
C ILE A 42 -7.46 -2.68 -2.00
N MET A 43 -8.62 -2.61 -1.36
CA MET A 43 -9.90 -2.35 -2.03
C MET A 43 -9.90 -0.99 -2.75
N ASN A 44 -9.28 0.05 -2.18
CA ASN A 44 -9.13 1.33 -2.87
C ASN A 44 -8.33 1.20 -4.17
N LEU A 45 -7.28 0.35 -4.20
CA LEU A 45 -6.54 0.06 -5.44
C LEU A 45 -7.42 -0.62 -6.48
N MET A 46 -8.29 -1.54 -6.05
CA MET A 46 -9.23 -2.22 -6.94
C MET A 46 -10.30 -1.29 -7.51
N LYS A 47 -10.68 -0.25 -6.75
CA LYS A 47 -11.65 0.77 -7.18
C LYS A 47 -11.03 1.87 -8.04
N ALA A 48 -9.70 2.02 -8.05
CA ALA A 48 -9.01 3.08 -8.77
C ALA A 48 -9.39 3.21 -10.27
N PRO A 49 -9.60 2.12 -11.05
CA PRO A 49 -10.10 2.22 -12.42
C PRO A 49 -11.46 2.92 -12.52
N GLY A 50 -12.38 2.64 -11.57
CA GLY A 50 -13.69 3.29 -11.51
C GLY A 50 -13.64 4.77 -11.12
N TYR A 51 -12.52 5.23 -10.56
CA TYR A 51 -12.27 6.66 -10.28
C TYR A 51 -11.61 7.40 -11.44
N GLY A 52 -11.36 6.74 -12.58
CA GLY A 52 -10.79 7.36 -13.77
C GLY A 52 -9.29 7.10 -13.96
N ARG A 53 -8.71 6.11 -13.27
CA ARG A 53 -7.31 5.74 -13.48
C ARG A 53 -7.14 5.16 -14.88
N LYS A 54 -6.22 5.73 -15.67
CA LYS A 54 -6.06 5.39 -17.09
C LYS A 54 -5.17 4.18 -17.36
N ALA A 55 -4.24 3.87 -16.45
CA ALA A 55 -3.29 2.77 -16.60
C ALA A 55 -3.29 1.89 -15.34
N PRO A 56 -2.98 0.58 -15.43
CA PRO A 56 -2.79 -0.25 -14.25
C PRO A 56 -1.63 0.27 -13.38
N PHE A 57 -1.59 -0.12 -12.11
CA PHE A 57 -0.42 0.14 -11.27
C PHE A 57 0.76 -0.71 -11.76
N LYS A 58 1.94 -0.12 -11.91
CA LYS A 58 3.17 -0.81 -12.28
C LYS A 58 3.60 -1.80 -11.18
N SER A 59 3.49 -1.36 -9.93
CA SER A 59 3.76 -2.22 -8.77
C SER A 59 2.77 -1.97 -7.62
N LYS A 60 2.38 -3.05 -6.94
CA LYS A 60 1.52 -3.01 -5.75
C LYS A 60 2.06 -4.00 -4.73
N ALA A 61 2.38 -3.52 -3.54
CA ALA A 61 2.86 -4.39 -2.47
C ALA A 61 2.26 -4.04 -1.11
N VAL A 62 2.20 -5.04 -0.23
CA VAL A 62 1.94 -4.90 1.20
C VAL A 62 3.22 -5.27 1.93
N TYR A 63 3.76 -4.32 2.70
CA TYR A 63 4.95 -4.54 3.52
C TYR A 63 4.55 -4.87 4.95
N LEU A 64 4.85 -6.08 5.41
CA LEU A 64 4.60 -6.53 6.79
C LEU A 64 5.79 -6.15 7.66
N ALA A 65 5.63 -5.10 8.46
CA ALA A 65 6.62 -4.64 9.44
C ALA A 65 6.31 -5.17 10.86
N PRO A 66 7.19 -5.01 11.85
CA PRO A 66 6.84 -5.18 13.26
C PRO A 66 5.71 -4.21 13.72
N PRO A 67 4.99 -4.52 14.81
CA PRO A 67 5.05 -5.75 15.59
C PRO A 67 4.37 -6.93 14.87
N PHE A 68 4.97 -8.11 14.97
CA PHE A 68 4.42 -9.33 14.39
C PHE A 68 3.43 -10.02 15.33
N ASN A 69 2.39 -10.61 14.75
CA ASN A 69 1.47 -11.49 15.45
C ASN A 69 1.04 -12.63 14.53
N LYS A 70 0.40 -13.67 15.09
CA LYS A 70 -0.03 -14.87 14.35
C LYS A 70 -0.95 -14.57 13.16
N ARG A 71 -1.73 -13.48 13.21
CA ARG A 71 -2.64 -13.09 12.11
C ARG A 71 -1.87 -12.45 10.97
N LYS A 72 -0.92 -11.59 11.31
CA LYS A 72 -0.07 -10.87 10.37
C LYS A 72 0.89 -11.78 9.61
N SER A 73 1.51 -12.74 10.28
CA SER A 73 2.42 -13.71 9.62
C SER A 73 1.73 -14.57 8.55
N ARG A 74 0.41 -14.77 8.70
CA ARG A 74 -0.44 -15.51 7.75
C ARG A 74 -1.13 -14.62 6.72
N TYR A 75 -0.85 -13.31 6.71
CA TYR A 75 -1.47 -12.40 5.76
C TYR A 75 -1.05 -12.77 4.33
N ARG A 76 -2.04 -12.95 3.46
CA ARG A 76 -1.88 -13.28 2.04
C ARG A 76 -2.96 -12.57 1.24
N THR A 77 -2.65 -12.16 0.03
CA THR A 77 -3.59 -11.56 -0.90
C THR A 77 -3.17 -11.86 -2.34
N HIS A 78 -4.15 -11.93 -3.25
CA HIS A 78 -3.90 -12.05 -4.70
C HIS A 78 -3.82 -10.69 -5.40
N HIS A 79 -4.09 -9.59 -4.68
CA HIS A 79 -4.21 -8.25 -5.28
C HIS A 79 -2.92 -7.42 -5.23
N ALA A 80 -1.93 -7.86 -4.45
CA ALA A 80 -0.64 -7.20 -4.27
C ALA A 80 0.42 -8.22 -3.81
N THR A 81 1.68 -7.93 -4.09
CA THR A 81 2.82 -8.70 -3.59
C THR A 81 2.95 -8.51 -2.08
N VAL A 82 3.20 -9.57 -1.31
CA VAL A 82 3.41 -9.46 0.15
C VAL A 82 4.91 -9.55 0.43
N ILE A 83 5.47 -8.50 1.02
CA ILE A 83 6.87 -8.43 1.44
C ILE A 83 6.88 -8.48 2.96
N THR A 84 7.63 -9.41 3.54
CA THR A 84 7.68 -9.60 4.99
C THR A 84 9.07 -9.23 5.50
N GLN A 85 9.13 -8.35 6.50
CA GLN A 85 10.38 -8.08 7.20
C GLN A 85 10.74 -9.30 8.05
N GLU A 86 11.95 -9.84 7.91
CA GLU A 86 12.35 -11.05 8.65
C GLU A 86 12.90 -10.72 10.05
N GLU A 87 13.63 -9.62 10.18
CA GLU A 87 14.25 -9.18 11.44
C GLU A 87 13.58 -7.92 12.01
N ASP A 88 14.04 -7.46 13.18
CA ASP A 88 13.56 -6.19 13.76
C ASP A 88 14.06 -4.96 12.99
N GLN A 89 15.15 -5.10 12.23
CA GLN A 89 15.69 -4.03 11.40
C GLN A 89 15.10 -4.02 9.99
N PHE A 90 14.91 -2.82 9.47
CA PHE A 90 14.48 -2.62 8.09
C PHE A 90 15.66 -2.85 7.14
N GLU A 91 15.49 -3.80 6.22
CA GLU A 91 16.44 -4.07 5.13
C GLU A 91 15.89 -3.57 3.79
N PRO A 92 16.47 -2.50 3.20
CA PRO A 92 16.00 -1.94 1.94
C PRO A 92 15.98 -2.94 0.78
N GLN A 93 16.87 -3.92 0.79
CA GLN A 93 17.01 -4.96 -0.24
C GLN A 93 15.73 -5.79 -0.42
N THR A 94 14.91 -5.92 0.63
CA THR A 94 13.61 -6.61 0.55
C THR A 94 12.61 -5.91 -0.40
N LEU A 95 12.80 -4.61 -0.66
CA LEU A 95 11.99 -3.83 -1.59
C LEU A 95 12.54 -3.83 -3.03
N ALA A 96 13.68 -4.47 -3.29
CA ALA A 96 14.34 -4.41 -4.60
C ALA A 96 13.42 -4.84 -5.75
N SER A 97 12.65 -5.91 -5.58
CA SER A 97 11.68 -6.36 -6.60
C SER A 97 10.60 -5.31 -6.88
N PHE A 98 10.09 -4.66 -5.83
CA PHE A 98 9.08 -3.60 -5.96
C PHE A 98 9.65 -2.38 -6.69
N MET A 99 10.89 -2.00 -6.40
CA MET A 99 11.57 -0.88 -7.05
C MET A 99 11.85 -1.16 -8.53
N ASN A 100 12.31 -2.37 -8.85
CA ASN A 100 12.55 -2.80 -10.23
C ASN A 100 11.27 -2.75 -11.08
N GLU A 101 10.12 -3.17 -10.53
CA GLU A 101 8.82 -3.07 -11.22
C GLU A 101 8.39 -1.61 -11.48
N LEU A 102 8.82 -0.67 -10.63
CA LEU A 102 8.56 0.76 -10.83
C LEU A 102 9.49 1.40 -11.87
N GLY A 103 10.61 0.75 -12.19
CA GLY A 103 11.66 1.31 -13.04
C GLY A 103 12.50 2.38 -12.33
N ALA A 104 12.68 2.23 -11.02
CA ALA A 104 13.39 3.16 -10.13
C ALA A 104 14.65 2.53 -9.52
#